data_AF-A0A6V7Q6P8-F1
#
_entry.id   AF-A0A6V7Q6P8-F1
#
_cell.length_a   1.000
_cell.length_b   1.000
_cell.length_c   1.000
_cell.angle_alpha   90.00
_cell.angle_beta   90.00
_cell.angle_gamma   90.00
#
_symmetry.space_group_name_H-M   'P 1'
#
loop_
_entity.id
_entity.type
_entity.pdbx_description
1 polymer ?
#
loop_
_entity_poly.entity_id
_entity_poly.type
_entity_poly.pdbx_seq_one_letter_code
_entity_poly.pdbx_strand_id
1 'polypeptide(L)'
;MGYSYDTLKAYMPQAVELLIDCIRNPMFLHSEVEEQLAKVKEEVREMTKDPQKFLQESLHLVGYSGALGNPLVAPETALERIDDSVVRKFYFENYTADHLVLAASGINHQDLIDIVEPLLCDLGRGPTVEVPKSAYVGGDFRHKADSEMTHVALAFEVPGGSIKREMLLS
;
A
#
# COMPACT_ATOMS: atom_id res chain seq x y z
N MET A 1 0.39 -2.79 2.62
CA MET A 1 -0.45 -1.85 3.41
C MET A 1 -0.65 -2.46 4.78
N GLY A 2 -0.77 -1.65 5.83
CA GLY A 2 -1.01 -2.13 7.19
C GLY A 2 -2.08 -1.28 7.87
N TYR A 3 -2.93 -1.91 8.65
CA TYR A 3 -3.94 -1.27 9.48
C TYR A 3 -3.61 -1.56 10.93
N SER A 4 -3.57 -0.51 11.75
CA SER A 4 -3.16 -0.59 13.15
C SER A 4 -4.24 -0.03 14.06
N TYR A 5 -4.40 -0.63 15.23
CA TYR A 5 -5.32 -0.18 16.26
C TYR A 5 -4.63 -0.25 17.62
N ASP A 6 -4.53 0.88 18.32
CA ASP A 6 -3.96 0.96 19.66
C ASP A 6 -5.07 1.09 20.70
N THR A 7 -5.00 0.27 21.75
CA THR A 7 -6.02 0.26 22.81
C THR A 7 -5.46 -0.17 24.16
N LEU A 8 -6.25 0.02 25.22
CA LEU A 8 -5.97 -0.57 26.52
C LEU A 8 -6.19 -2.08 26.44
N LYS A 9 -5.38 -2.85 27.16
CA LYS A 9 -5.45 -4.33 27.19
C LYS A 9 -6.85 -4.87 27.51
N ALA A 10 -7.63 -4.13 28.29
CA ALA A 10 -9.01 -4.50 28.66
C ALA A 10 -9.98 -4.53 27.47
N TYR A 11 -9.72 -3.77 26.40
CA TYR A 11 -10.56 -3.68 25.20
C TYR A 11 -10.00 -4.45 24.01
N MET A 12 -9.03 -5.33 24.27
CA MET A 12 -8.32 -6.06 23.22
C MET A 12 -9.27 -6.92 22.36
N PRO A 13 -10.20 -7.71 22.92
CA PRO A 13 -11.10 -8.52 22.09
C PRO A 13 -11.92 -7.68 21.12
N GLN A 14 -12.45 -6.53 21.59
CA GLN A 14 -13.24 -5.62 20.77
C GLN A 14 -12.40 -4.93 19.69
N ALA A 15 -11.16 -4.57 20.00
CA ALA A 15 -10.25 -3.96 19.03
C ALA A 15 -9.86 -4.94 17.91
N VAL A 16 -9.56 -6.19 18.27
CA VAL A 16 -9.25 -7.25 17.30
C VAL A 16 -10.47 -7.58 16.44
N GLU A 17 -11.64 -7.72 17.05
CA GLU A 17 -12.90 -7.96 16.35
C GLU A 17 -13.20 -6.85 15.35
N LEU A 18 -13.15 -5.58 15.79
CA LEU A 18 -13.39 -4.42 14.93
C LEU A 18 -12.38 -4.35 13.77
N LEU A 19 -11.09 -4.55 14.06
CA LEU A 19 -10.07 -4.52 13.03
C LEU A 19 -10.29 -5.62 11.99
N ILE A 20 -10.60 -6.84 12.42
CA ILE A 20 -10.87 -7.95 11.50
C ILE A 20 -12.14 -7.69 10.70
N ASP A 21 -13.21 -7.19 11.32
CA ASP A 21 -14.47 -6.88 10.60
C ASP A 21 -14.27 -5.82 9.52
N CYS A 22 -13.57 -4.72 9.83
CA CYS A 22 -13.24 -3.68 8.85
C CYS A 22 -12.43 -4.22 7.66
N ILE A 23 -11.57 -5.21 7.89
CA ILE A 23 -10.72 -5.79 6.84
C ILE A 23 -11.45 -6.89 6.07
N ARG A 24 -12.27 -7.69 6.74
CA ARG A 24 -12.89 -8.86 6.13
C ARG A 24 -14.19 -8.53 5.42
N ASN A 25 -14.99 -7.64 6.00
CA ASN A 25 -16.36 -7.35 5.57
C ASN A 25 -16.55 -5.88 5.17
N PRO A 26 -15.66 -5.26 4.35
CA PRO A 26 -15.87 -3.87 3.96
C PRO A 26 -17.09 -3.74 3.05
N MET A 27 -17.91 -2.73 3.32
CA MET A 27 -18.97 -2.31 2.42
C MET A 27 -18.53 -1.05 1.69
N PHE A 28 -18.26 -1.18 0.39
CA PHE A 28 -17.95 -0.04 -0.47
C PHE A 28 -19.25 0.57 -1.00
N LEU A 29 -19.84 1.50 -0.25
CA LEU A 29 -21.01 2.26 -0.67
C LEU A 29 -20.60 3.30 -1.73
N HIS A 30 -21.37 3.38 -2.81
CA HIS A 30 -21.06 4.28 -3.93
C HIS A 30 -20.82 5.73 -3.49
N SER A 31 -21.71 6.27 -2.65
CA SER A 31 -21.60 7.64 -2.13
C SER A 31 -20.33 7.89 -1.29
N GLU A 32 -19.92 6.90 -0.49
CA GLU A 32 -18.71 7.02 0.34
C GLU A 32 -17.46 6.94 -0.54
N VAL A 33 -17.44 6.06 -1.54
CA VAL A 33 -16.35 5.97 -2.51
C VAL A 33 -16.22 7.26 -3.30
N GLU A 34 -17.32 7.85 -3.78
CA GLU A 34 -17.30 9.14 -4.47
C GLU A 34 -16.76 10.27 -3.58
N GLU A 35 -17.17 10.31 -2.30
CA GLU A 35 -16.67 11.30 -1.35
C GLU A 35 -15.16 11.15 -1.12
N GLN A 36 -14.66 9.91 -0.95
CA GLN A 36 -13.22 9.67 -0.79
C GLN A 36 -12.45 9.99 -2.07
N LEU A 37 -12.98 9.67 -3.25
CA LEU A 37 -12.36 10.02 -4.52
C LEU A 37 -12.22 11.54 -4.70
N ALA A 38 -13.21 12.31 -4.26
CA ALA A 38 -13.12 13.77 -4.28
C ALA A 38 -11.99 14.29 -3.37
N LYS A 39 -11.82 13.70 -2.18
CA LYS A 39 -10.72 14.05 -1.26
C LYS A 39 -9.36 13.66 -1.83
N VAL A 40 -9.23 12.45 -2.36
CA VAL A 40 -7.99 11.97 -2.98
C VAL A 40 -7.58 12.86 -4.16
N LYS A 41 -8.52 13.32 -5.00
CA LYS A 41 -8.22 14.28 -6.08
C LYS A 41 -7.59 15.57 -5.56
N GLU A 42 -8.05 16.09 -4.42
CA GLU A 42 -7.46 17.27 -3.82
C GLU A 42 -6.09 16.97 -3.21
N GLU A 43 -5.93 15.81 -2.55
CA GLU A 43 -4.64 15.37 -2.01
C GLU A 43 -3.56 15.21 -3.11
N VAL A 44 -3.92 14.71 -4.29
CA VAL A 44 -2.99 14.61 -5.44
C VAL A 44 -2.53 15.99 -5.90
N ARG A 45 -3.44 16.98 -5.92
CA ARG A 45 -3.11 18.36 -6.27
C ARG A 45 -2.20 19.00 -5.24
N GLU A 46 -2.47 18.78 -3.96
CA GLU A 46 -1.62 19.28 -2.85
C GLU A 46 -0.25 18.59 -2.82
N MET A 47 -0.18 17.29 -3.10
CA MET A 47 1.09 16.57 -3.21
C MET A 47 1.99 17.17 -4.30
N THR A 48 1.42 17.60 -5.42
CA THR A 48 2.18 18.20 -6.53
C THR A 48 2.82 19.54 -6.13
N LYS A 49 2.28 20.21 -5.11
CA LYS A 49 2.86 21.43 -4.53
C LYS A 49 3.99 21.16 -3.54
N ASP A 50 4.12 19.92 -3.05
CA ASP A 50 5.22 19.48 -2.20
C ASP A 50 6.37 18.94 -3.08
N PRO A 51 7.45 19.72 -3.28
CA PRO A 51 8.52 19.35 -4.20
C PRO A 51 9.25 18.07 -3.76
N GLN A 52 9.29 17.77 -2.46
CA GLN A 52 9.96 16.57 -1.97
C GLN A 52 9.16 15.32 -2.35
N LYS A 53 7.84 15.31 -2.08
CA LYS A 53 6.97 14.18 -2.45
C LYS A 53 6.92 14.00 -3.97
N PHE A 54 6.78 15.10 -4.70
CA PHE A 54 6.74 15.08 -6.15
C PHE A 54 8.03 14.47 -6.76
N LEU A 55 9.20 14.87 -6.27
CA LEU A 55 10.47 14.30 -6.74
C LEU A 55 10.63 12.82 -6.34
N GLN A 56 10.22 12.42 -5.14
CA GLN A 56 10.28 11.02 -4.71
C GLN A 56 9.42 10.10 -5.59
N GLU A 57 8.21 10.53 -5.95
CA GLU A 57 7.34 9.82 -6.88
C GLU A 57 7.97 9.77 -8.28
N SER A 58 8.45 10.92 -8.78
CA SER A 58 9.08 11.03 -10.10
C SER A 58 10.29 10.09 -10.24
N LEU A 59 11.10 9.95 -9.19
CA LEU A 59 12.26 9.04 -9.19
C LEU A 59 11.87 7.58 -9.39
N HIS A 60 10.77 7.12 -8.78
CA HIS A 60 10.29 5.74 -8.96
C HIS A 60 9.75 5.54 -10.38
N LEU A 61 8.93 6.50 -10.85
CA LEU A 61 8.31 6.46 -12.18
C LEU A 61 9.34 6.38 -13.31
N VAL A 62 10.43 7.14 -13.23
CA VAL A 62 11.46 7.13 -14.29
C VAL A 62 12.58 6.12 -14.03
N GLY A 63 12.84 5.78 -12.78
CA GLY A 63 13.93 4.89 -12.41
C GLY A 63 13.65 3.43 -12.72
N TYR A 64 12.39 2.99 -12.63
CA TYR A 64 12.01 1.59 -12.74
C TYR A 64 11.05 1.30 -13.89
N SER A 65 11.26 0.14 -14.52
CA SER A 65 10.29 -0.50 -15.39
C SER A 65 9.57 -1.62 -14.64
N GLY A 66 8.29 -1.85 -14.95
CA GLY A 66 7.47 -2.86 -14.29
C GLY A 66 6.77 -2.33 -13.03
N ALA A 67 6.59 -3.20 -12.04
CA ALA A 67 5.68 -2.92 -10.92
C ALA A 67 6.10 -1.77 -10.00
N LEU A 68 7.41 -1.56 -9.78
CA LEU A 68 7.94 -0.43 -9.02
C LEU A 68 7.90 0.90 -9.79
N GLY A 69 7.66 0.85 -11.10
CA GLY A 69 7.41 2.04 -11.93
C GLY A 69 5.93 2.44 -11.98
N ASN A 70 5.05 1.72 -11.28
CA ASN A 70 3.66 2.15 -11.15
C ASN A 70 3.56 3.31 -10.17
N PRO A 71 2.75 4.34 -10.47
CA PRO A 71 2.54 5.45 -9.55
C PRO A 71 1.90 4.97 -8.25
N LEU A 72 2.45 5.41 -7.12
CA LEU A 72 1.82 5.25 -5.81
C LEU A 72 0.61 6.18 -5.71
N VAL A 73 0.72 7.39 -6.27
CA VAL A 73 -0.37 8.36 -6.29
C VAL A 73 -1.03 8.35 -7.66
N ALA A 74 -2.28 7.90 -7.70
CA ALA A 74 -3.01 7.72 -8.94
C ALA A 74 -3.10 9.03 -9.74
N PRO A 75 -2.68 9.03 -11.03
CA PRO A 75 -2.83 10.22 -11.87
C PRO A 75 -4.31 10.54 -12.08
N GLU A 76 -4.62 11.80 -12.42
CA GLU A 76 -6.02 12.25 -12.58
C GLU A 76 -6.81 11.36 -13.55
N THR A 77 -6.20 10.93 -14.65
CA THR A 77 -6.82 10.02 -15.64
C THR A 77 -7.14 8.63 -15.08
N ALA A 78 -6.38 8.16 -14.08
CA ALA A 78 -6.68 6.91 -13.39
C ALA A 78 -7.79 7.12 -12.36
N LEU A 79 -7.78 8.24 -11.62
CA LEU A 79 -8.82 8.59 -10.63
C LEU A 79 -10.21 8.70 -11.26
N GLU A 80 -10.31 9.14 -12.51
CA GLU A 80 -11.58 9.18 -13.25
C GLU A 80 -12.16 7.80 -13.59
N ARG A 81 -11.33 6.75 -13.54
CA ARG A 81 -11.71 5.37 -13.86
C ARG A 81 -11.96 4.51 -12.62
N ILE A 82 -11.67 5.02 -11.43
CA ILE A 82 -11.91 4.30 -10.18
C ILE A 82 -13.36 4.53 -9.76
N ASP A 83 -14.07 3.44 -9.51
CA ASP A 83 -15.41 3.42 -8.95
C ASP A 83 -15.52 2.33 -7.86
N ASP A 84 -16.69 2.21 -7.22
CA ASP A 84 -16.90 1.23 -6.16
C ASP A 84 -16.72 -0.22 -6.65
N SER A 85 -16.99 -0.51 -7.93
CA SER A 85 -16.82 -1.84 -8.50
C SER A 85 -15.33 -2.20 -8.65
N VAL A 86 -14.51 -1.24 -9.10
CA VAL A 86 -13.06 -1.38 -9.24
C VAL A 86 -12.41 -1.57 -7.88
N VAL A 87 -12.77 -0.74 -6.90
CA VAL A 87 -12.25 -0.84 -5.53
C VAL A 87 -12.64 -2.17 -4.91
N ARG A 88 -13.92 -2.57 -5.00
CA ARG A 88 -14.42 -3.84 -4.48
C ARG A 88 -13.70 -5.03 -5.10
N LYS A 89 -13.55 -5.04 -6.42
CA LYS A 89 -12.85 -6.10 -7.15
C LYS A 89 -11.40 -6.22 -6.70
N PHE A 90 -10.67 -5.10 -6.70
CA PHE A 90 -9.28 -5.08 -6.24
C PHE A 90 -9.15 -5.60 -4.80
N TYR A 91 -10.05 -5.15 -3.92
CA TYR A 91 -10.02 -5.54 -2.52
C TYR A 91 -10.15 -7.05 -2.35
N PHE A 92 -11.22 -7.66 -2.87
CA PHE A 92 -11.46 -9.10 -2.68
C PHE A 92 -10.50 -10.01 -3.47
N GLU A 93 -9.85 -9.51 -4.52
CA GLU A 93 -8.78 -10.24 -5.22
C GLU A 93 -7.46 -10.28 -4.43
N ASN A 94 -7.21 -9.28 -3.58
CA ASN A 94 -5.91 -9.12 -2.90
C ASN A 94 -5.95 -9.41 -1.40
N TYR A 95 -7.06 -9.15 -0.72
CA TYR A 95 -7.25 -9.37 0.73
C TYR A 95 -7.69 -10.80 1.02
N THR A 96 -6.73 -11.73 0.89
CA THR A 96 -6.95 -13.17 1.06
C THR A 96 -6.07 -13.73 2.17
N ALA A 97 -6.39 -14.93 2.66
CA ALA A 97 -5.71 -15.51 3.83
C ALA A 97 -4.18 -15.60 3.66
N ASP A 98 -3.69 -15.90 2.46
CA ASP A 98 -2.24 -16.05 2.20
C ASP A 98 -1.49 -14.70 2.10
N HIS A 99 -2.23 -13.58 2.07
CA HIS A 99 -1.68 -12.21 1.97
C HIS A 99 -1.88 -11.40 3.25
N LEU A 100 -2.46 -11.98 4.30
CA LEU A 100 -2.76 -11.28 5.55
C LEU A 100 -1.87 -11.79 6.68
N VAL A 101 -1.34 -10.84 7.44
CA VAL A 101 -0.59 -11.10 8.66
C VAL A 101 -1.17 -10.23 9.76
N LEU A 102 -1.64 -10.87 10.83
CA LEU A 102 -2.03 -10.18 12.04
C LEU A 102 -0.83 -10.15 13.00
N ALA A 103 -0.39 -8.95 13.37
CA ALA A 103 0.65 -8.74 14.34
C ALA A 103 0.08 -8.01 15.56
N ALA A 104 0.47 -8.45 16.76
CA ALA A 104 0.05 -7.83 18.00
C ALA A 104 1.22 -7.74 18.99
N SER A 105 1.17 -6.74 19.87
CA SER A 105 2.15 -6.51 20.93
C SER A 105 1.43 -6.25 22.26
N GLY A 106 2.03 -6.68 23.37
CA GLY A 106 1.45 -6.50 24.72
C GLY A 106 0.33 -7.49 25.10
N ILE A 107 0.13 -8.53 24.28
CA ILE A 107 -0.88 -9.59 24.48
C ILE A 107 -0.21 -10.97 24.58
N ASN A 108 -0.82 -11.89 25.35
CA ASN A 108 -0.43 -13.29 25.30
C ASN A 108 -0.83 -13.89 23.95
N HIS A 109 0.03 -14.72 23.36
CA HIS A 109 -0.25 -15.35 22.07
C HIS A 109 -1.50 -16.23 22.11
N GLN A 110 -1.73 -16.99 23.18
CA GLN A 110 -2.90 -17.88 23.27
C GLN A 110 -4.20 -17.06 23.34
N ASP A 111 -4.23 -16.01 24.17
CA ASP A 111 -5.38 -15.10 24.26
C ASP A 111 -5.72 -14.49 22.87
N LEU A 112 -4.69 -14.21 22.06
CA LEU A 112 -4.89 -13.72 20.69
C LEU A 112 -5.52 -14.79 19.80
N ILE A 113 -4.96 -16.00 19.81
CA ILE A 113 -5.44 -17.12 18.98
C ILE A 113 -6.89 -17.45 19.30
N ASP A 114 -7.27 -17.49 20.58
CA ASP A 114 -8.63 -17.80 21.02
C ASP A 114 -9.68 -16.81 20.48
N ILE A 115 -9.27 -15.56 20.21
CA ILE A 115 -10.14 -14.52 19.65
C ILE A 115 -10.11 -14.55 18.11
N VAL A 116 -8.93 -14.74 17.52
CA VAL A 116 -8.70 -14.57 16.08
C VAL A 116 -9.13 -15.80 15.29
N GLU A 117 -8.92 -17.00 15.82
CA GLU A 117 -9.27 -18.26 15.15
C GLU A 117 -10.73 -18.27 14.68
N PRO A 118 -11.75 -18.02 15.52
CA PRO A 118 -13.14 -18.02 15.05
C PRO A 118 -13.47 -16.90 14.05
N LEU A 119 -12.66 -15.83 14.00
CA LEU A 119 -12.90 -14.68 13.12
C LEU A 119 -12.25 -14.83 11.74
N LEU A 120 -11.21 -15.67 11.60
CA LEU A 120 -10.42 -15.83 10.37
C LEU A 120 -10.37 -17.28 9.83
N CYS A 121 -10.89 -18.28 10.55
CA CYS A 121 -10.73 -19.70 10.18
C CYS A 121 -11.34 -20.07 8.81
N ASP A 122 -12.38 -19.37 8.37
CA ASP A 122 -13.07 -19.57 7.11
C ASP A 122 -12.64 -18.58 6.01
N LEU A 123 -11.59 -17.79 6.26
CA LEU A 123 -11.08 -16.87 5.26
C LEU A 123 -10.45 -17.64 4.09
N GLY A 124 -10.94 -17.34 2.89
CA GLY A 124 -10.51 -18.01 1.66
C GLY A 124 -9.06 -17.70 1.29
N ARG A 125 -8.40 -18.70 0.71
CA ARG A 125 -7.13 -18.51 0.01
C ARG A 125 -7.36 -17.89 -1.35
N GLY A 126 -6.48 -16.96 -1.71
CA GLY A 126 -6.50 -16.29 -3.00
C GLY A 126 -5.87 -17.14 -4.10
N PRO A 127 -5.97 -16.68 -5.36
CA PRO A 127 -5.13 -17.24 -6.42
C PRO A 127 -3.66 -17.01 -6.08
N THR A 128 -2.79 -17.93 -6.49
CA THR A 128 -1.35 -17.72 -6.37
C THR A 128 -0.94 -16.52 -7.23
N VAL A 129 -0.43 -15.47 -6.59
CA VAL A 129 0.06 -14.28 -7.27
C VAL A 129 1.58 -14.41 -7.46
N GLU A 130 2.03 -14.38 -8.71
CA GLU A 130 3.46 -14.21 -8.98
C GLU A 130 3.90 -12.82 -8.56
N VAL A 131 5.01 -12.74 -7.82
CA VAL A 131 5.58 -11.45 -7.41
C VAL A 131 5.93 -10.66 -8.67
N PRO A 132 5.31 -9.47 -8.87
CA PRO A 132 5.56 -8.67 -10.05
C PRO A 132 7.05 -8.27 -10.14
N LYS A 133 7.67 -8.52 -11.29
CA LYS A 133 9.07 -8.16 -11.52
C LYS A 133 9.20 -6.68 -11.84
N SER A 134 10.31 -6.10 -11.39
CA SER A 134 10.71 -4.73 -11.72
C SER A 134 12.20 -4.72 -12.02
N ALA A 135 12.62 -3.81 -12.89
CA ALA A 135 14.04 -3.62 -13.21
C ALA A 135 14.35 -2.12 -13.21
N TYR A 136 15.44 -1.74 -12.54
CA TYR A 136 15.96 -0.39 -12.64
C TYR A 136 16.54 -0.16 -14.03
N VAL A 137 16.10 0.90 -14.68
CA VAL A 137 16.54 1.30 -16.02
C VAL A 137 17.18 2.69 -16.02
N GLY A 138 17.06 3.42 -14.90
CA GLY A 138 17.45 4.82 -14.80
C GLY A 138 16.55 5.74 -15.65
N GLY A 139 16.76 7.05 -15.52
CA GLY A 139 15.98 8.03 -16.28
C GLY A 139 16.30 9.47 -15.91
N ASP A 140 15.80 10.40 -16.72
CA ASP A 140 15.80 11.84 -16.46
C ASP A 140 14.35 12.32 -16.52
N PHE A 141 13.95 13.11 -15.52
CA PHE A 141 12.68 13.80 -15.51
C PHE A 141 12.89 15.27 -15.19
N ARG A 142 12.26 16.15 -15.97
CA ARG A 142 12.30 17.60 -15.77
C ARG A 142 10.90 18.15 -15.80
N HIS A 143 10.53 18.83 -14.72
CA HIS A 143 9.26 19.52 -14.60
C HIS A 143 9.52 21.00 -14.32
N LYS A 144 8.96 21.87 -15.17
CA LYS A 144 9.02 23.31 -14.95
C LYS A 144 7.82 23.72 -14.10
N ALA A 145 8.10 24.18 -12.89
CA ALA A 145 7.12 24.76 -11.97
C ALA A 145 7.40 26.25 -11.75
N ASP A 146 6.36 26.99 -11.37
CA ASP A 146 6.51 28.36 -10.86
C ASP A 146 6.91 28.29 -9.38
N SER A 147 8.22 28.24 -9.14
CA SER A 147 8.83 28.10 -7.82
C SER A 147 10.04 29.02 -7.70
N GLU A 148 10.26 29.56 -6.50
CA GLU A 148 11.43 30.38 -6.18
C GLU A 148 12.73 29.57 -6.19
N MET A 149 12.65 28.25 -6.02
CA MET A 149 13.80 27.35 -5.93
C MET A 149 13.71 26.20 -6.93
N THR A 150 14.87 25.74 -7.40
CA THR A 150 14.99 24.50 -8.17
C THR A 150 15.31 23.34 -7.23
N HIS A 151 14.47 22.31 -7.26
CA HIS A 151 14.66 21.10 -6.48
C HIS A 151 15.21 19.99 -7.38
N VAL A 152 16.23 19.27 -6.91
CA VAL A 152 16.89 18.19 -7.66
C VAL A 152 17.03 16.98 -6.74
N ALA A 153 16.72 15.79 -7.26
CA ALA A 153 16.95 14.53 -6.58
C ALA A 153 17.69 13.56 -7.52
N LEU A 154 18.67 12.85 -6.98
CA LEU A 154 19.47 11.86 -7.69
C LEU A 154 19.41 10.55 -6.91
N ALA A 155 19.11 9.44 -7.60
CA ALA A 155 19.01 8.13 -6.99
C ALA A 155 19.69 7.07 -7.87
N PHE A 156 20.31 6.10 -7.21
CA PHE A 156 20.96 4.95 -7.84
C PHE A 156 20.38 3.68 -7.24
N GLU A 157 20.24 2.64 -8.06
CA GLU A 157 19.88 1.31 -7.54
C GLU A 157 21.04 0.73 -6.74
N VAL A 158 20.70 0.18 -5.58
CA VAL A 158 21.58 -0.71 -4.82
C VAL A 158 20.81 -2.02 -4.67
N PRO A 159 21.38 -3.17 -5.06
CA PRO A 159 20.70 -4.45 -4.85
C PRO A 159 20.54 -4.71 -3.35
N GLY A 160 19.31 -4.65 -2.84
CA GLY A 160 18.94 -4.95 -1.46
C GLY A 160 18.64 -6.44 -1.23
N GLY A 161 18.92 -6.96 -0.02
CA GLY A 161 18.97 -8.39 0.34
C GLY A 161 17.77 -9.23 -0.16
N SER A 162 17.99 -10.36 -0.81
CA SER A 162 18.72 -11.55 -0.36
C SER A 162 19.72 -12.05 -1.42
N ILE A 163 20.83 -11.33 -1.57
CA ILE A 163 22.02 -11.91 -2.23
C ILE A 163 22.50 -13.03 -1.31
N LYS A 164 22.34 -14.30 -1.75
CA LYS A 164 22.98 -15.44 -1.09
C LYS A 164 24.45 -15.08 -0.82
N ARG A 165 24.91 -15.32 0.41
CA ARG A 165 26.31 -15.19 0.88
C ARG A 165 27.28 -16.10 0.09
N GLU A 166 27.39 -15.96 -1.22
CA GLU A 166 28.32 -16.75 -2.05
C GLU A 166 29.34 -15.90 -2.82
N MET A 167 29.28 -14.56 -2.78
CA MET A 167 30.20 -13.69 -3.55
C MET A 167 31.22 -12.91 -2.70
N LEU A 168 31.79 -13.52 -1.64
CA LEU A 168 32.92 -12.92 -0.93
C LEU A 168 34.08 -13.91 -0.63
N LEU A 169 34.14 -15.07 -1.30
CA LEU A 169 35.24 -16.04 -1.15
C LEU A 169 35.73 -16.59 -2.51
N SER A 170 36.05 -15.72 -3.46
CA SER A 170 36.87 -16.07 -4.63
C SER A 170 38.04 -15.12 -4.78
#